data_AF-A0A1M4T0F9-F1
#
_entry.id   AF-A0A1M4T0F9-F1
#
_cell.length_a   1.000
_cell.length_b   1.000
_cell.length_c   1.000
_cell.angle_alpha   90.00
_cell.angle_beta   90.00
_cell.angle_gamma   90.00
#
_symmetry.space_group_name_H-M   'P 1'
#
loop_
_entity.id
_entity.type
_entity.pdbx_description
1 polymer ?
#
loop_
_entity_poly.entity_id
_entity_poly.type
_entity_poly.pdbx_seq_one_letter_code
_entity_poly.pdbx_strand_id
1 'polypeptide(L)'
;MRIIFCLIIVFFSLQVTAQQTYVPDDNFEQGLIDLGYDSPPLDDYVLTSSIESITSLFLENKSIVDMTGIEDFVGLNLIDLTGNFIEDLDLSQNINLERIDVYNNNLNTLNIKNGNLYNILSFNAQLNPNLTCIDVDDVSYANANLLFIDSQTQFSENCESLSITSTSNLIFSFYPNPIKNQLHIKMITSSAYDVKIYNSYGQILHSETSSLPELTINTSHLISGIYFIKVNDSVKKLVKE
;
A
#
# COMPACT_ATOMS: atom_id res chain seq x y z
N MET A 1 -58.07 34.74 30.35
CA MET A 1 -57.49 34.04 29.19
C MET A 1 -56.46 33.05 29.73
N ARG A 2 -56.77 31.74 29.74
CA ARG A 2 -55.87 30.69 30.26
C ARG A 2 -55.04 30.17 29.09
N ILE A 3 -53.73 30.40 29.13
CA ILE A 3 -52.78 29.92 28.11
C ILE A 3 -52.39 28.49 28.51
N ILE A 4 -52.85 27.51 27.74
CA ILE A 4 -52.46 26.10 27.86
C ILE A 4 -51.13 25.96 27.12
N PHE A 5 -50.05 25.70 27.86
CA PHE A 5 -48.74 25.39 27.30
C PHE A 5 -48.77 23.95 26.82
N CYS A 6 -48.99 23.74 25.52
CA CYS A 6 -48.96 22.42 24.90
C CYS A 6 -47.48 22.00 24.77
N LEU A 7 -47.04 21.09 25.63
CA LEU A 7 -45.69 20.55 25.60
C LEU A 7 -45.60 19.56 24.43
N ILE A 8 -45.13 20.04 23.28
CA ILE A 8 -44.87 19.18 22.10
C ILE A 8 -43.60 18.38 22.40
N ILE A 9 -43.77 17.14 22.83
CA ILE A 9 -42.68 16.16 22.91
C ILE A 9 -42.39 15.72 21.48
N VAL A 10 -41.37 16.32 20.86
CA VAL A 10 -40.82 15.84 19.60
C VAL A 10 -40.05 14.57 19.91
N PHE A 11 -40.64 13.41 19.64
CA PHE A 11 -39.92 12.13 19.59
C PHE A 11 -38.98 12.20 18.37
N PHE A 12 -37.75 12.63 18.60
CA PHE A 12 -36.67 12.48 17.63
C PHE A 12 -36.32 10.99 17.61
N SER A 13 -36.89 10.23 16.67
CA SER A 13 -36.47 8.85 16.45
C SER A 13 -35.03 8.89 15.94
N LEU A 14 -34.09 8.54 16.80
CA LEU A 14 -32.74 8.19 16.38
C LEU A 14 -32.88 6.97 15.48
N GLN A 15 -32.80 7.19 14.16
CA GLN A 15 -32.67 6.11 13.19
C GLN A 15 -31.30 5.49 13.47
N VAL A 16 -31.27 4.36 14.17
CA VAL A 16 -30.08 3.53 14.27
C VAL A 16 -30.02 2.77 12.95
N THR A 17 -29.25 3.28 11.99
CA THR A 17 -28.92 2.53 10.78
C THR A 17 -27.92 1.46 11.18
N ALA A 18 -28.24 0.21 10.88
CA ALA A 18 -27.30 -0.87 11.07
C ALA A 18 -26.13 -0.66 10.08
N GLN A 19 -24.90 -0.73 10.57
CA GLN A 19 -23.71 -0.60 9.72
C GLN A 19 -23.67 -1.81 8.77
N GLN A 20 -23.50 -1.55 7.49
CA GLN A 20 -23.31 -2.58 6.48
C GLN A 20 -21.88 -2.50 5.93
N THR A 21 -21.34 -3.66 5.59
CA THR A 21 -20.06 -3.86 4.93
C THR A 21 -20.32 -4.16 3.46
N TYR A 22 -19.63 -3.46 2.57
CA TYR A 22 -19.77 -3.65 1.13
C TYR A 22 -18.96 -4.86 0.67
N VAL A 23 -19.60 -5.81 -0.01
CA VAL A 23 -19.05 -7.10 -0.46
C VAL A 23 -19.46 -7.33 -1.93
N PRO A 24 -18.78 -6.73 -2.90
CA PRO A 24 -19.20 -6.70 -4.32
C PRO A 24 -19.00 -8.00 -5.11
N ASP A 25 -18.26 -8.98 -4.58
CA ASP A 25 -18.06 -10.26 -5.25
C ASP A 25 -19.19 -11.22 -4.88
N ASP A 26 -20.07 -11.53 -5.85
CA ASP A 26 -21.19 -12.45 -5.68
C ASP A 26 -20.77 -13.80 -5.07
N ASN A 27 -19.56 -14.31 -5.34
CA ASN A 27 -19.11 -15.58 -4.77
C ASN A 27 -18.63 -15.43 -3.33
N PHE A 28 -18.06 -14.28 -2.97
CA PHE A 28 -17.71 -13.96 -1.59
C PHE A 28 -19.00 -13.82 -0.76
N GLU A 29 -19.95 -13.00 -1.21
CA GLU A 29 -21.24 -12.82 -0.53
C GLU A 29 -22.03 -14.15 -0.46
N GLN A 30 -22.08 -14.93 -1.55
CA GLN A 30 -22.69 -16.26 -1.52
C GLN A 30 -21.99 -17.20 -0.53
N GLY A 31 -20.66 -17.10 -0.39
CA GLY A 31 -19.91 -17.82 0.63
C GLY A 31 -20.34 -17.45 2.05
N LEU A 32 -20.59 -16.16 2.32
CA LEU A 32 -21.10 -15.69 3.60
C LEU A 32 -22.54 -16.17 3.87
N ILE A 33 -23.40 -16.20 2.84
CA ILE A 33 -24.75 -16.77 2.92
C ILE A 33 -24.67 -18.27 3.23
N ASP A 34 -23.82 -19.03 2.53
CA ASP A 34 -23.63 -20.47 2.72
C ASP A 34 -23.17 -20.81 4.15
N LEU A 35 -22.32 -19.95 4.73
CA LEU A 35 -21.82 -20.07 6.10
C LEU A 35 -22.82 -19.56 7.15
N GLY A 36 -23.90 -18.90 6.74
CA GLY A 36 -24.94 -18.37 7.63
C GLY A 36 -24.59 -17.02 8.28
N TYR A 37 -23.62 -16.29 7.71
CA TYR A 37 -23.25 -14.94 8.14
C TYR A 37 -24.04 -13.86 7.43
N ASP A 38 -24.68 -14.21 6.31
CA ASP A 38 -25.56 -13.34 5.55
C ASP A 38 -26.84 -14.06 5.09
N SER A 39 -27.76 -13.36 4.44
CA SER A 39 -29.03 -13.90 3.95
C SER A 39 -29.34 -13.40 2.54
N PRO A 40 -29.98 -14.22 1.68
CA PRO A 40 -30.36 -13.79 0.34
C PRO A 40 -31.27 -12.54 0.34
N PRO A 41 -31.29 -11.74 -0.75
CA PRO A 41 -30.57 -11.94 -2.01
C PRO A 41 -29.07 -11.59 -1.93
N LEU A 42 -28.32 -11.86 -3.00
CA LEU A 42 -27.02 -11.22 -3.21
C LEU A 42 -27.30 -9.74 -3.49
N ASP A 43 -26.95 -8.87 -2.55
CA ASP A 43 -27.22 -7.44 -2.60
C ASP A 43 -25.98 -6.56 -2.45
N ASP A 44 -24.79 -7.14 -2.51
CA ASP A 44 -23.48 -6.53 -2.30
C ASP A 44 -23.22 -6.07 -0.85
N TYR A 45 -24.05 -6.46 0.14
CA TYR A 45 -23.88 -6.00 1.51
C TYR A 45 -24.18 -7.07 2.58
N VAL A 46 -23.21 -7.25 3.47
CA VAL A 46 -23.42 -7.98 4.73
C VAL A 46 -23.58 -7.02 5.90
N LEU A 47 -24.38 -7.39 6.89
CA LEU A 47 -24.48 -6.62 8.13
C LEU A 47 -23.15 -6.71 8.92
N THR A 48 -22.47 -5.59 9.19
CA THR A 48 -21.14 -5.62 9.84
C THR A 48 -21.14 -6.37 11.18
N SER A 49 -22.22 -6.25 11.96
CA SER A 49 -22.34 -6.96 13.24
C SER A 49 -22.44 -8.49 13.12
N SER A 50 -22.79 -9.03 11.94
CA SER A 50 -22.78 -10.49 11.74
C SER A 50 -21.37 -11.02 11.46
N ILE A 51 -20.47 -10.18 10.97
CA ILE A 51 -19.11 -10.57 10.58
C ILE A 51 -18.00 -10.17 11.58
N GLU A 52 -18.18 -9.07 12.33
CA GLU A 52 -17.13 -8.51 13.20
C GLU A 52 -16.64 -9.47 14.31
N SER A 53 -17.48 -10.44 14.70
CA SER A 53 -17.20 -11.42 15.75
C SER A 53 -16.75 -12.79 15.24
N ILE A 54 -16.68 -12.99 13.93
CA ILE A 54 -16.26 -14.25 13.32
C ILE A 54 -14.76 -14.44 13.55
N THR A 55 -14.37 -15.63 14.04
CA THR A 55 -12.97 -15.97 14.31
C THR A 55 -12.31 -16.82 13.24
N SER A 56 -13.11 -17.48 12.39
CA SER A 56 -12.64 -18.36 11.34
C SER A 56 -13.50 -18.24 10.09
N LEU A 57 -12.86 -17.98 8.96
CA LEU A 57 -13.51 -17.86 7.66
C LEU A 57 -12.88 -18.86 6.68
N PHE A 58 -13.71 -19.75 6.13
CA PHE A 58 -13.33 -20.82 5.21
C PHE A 58 -14.09 -20.62 3.90
N LEU A 59 -13.39 -20.20 2.85
CA LEU A 59 -13.97 -19.85 1.54
C LEU A 59 -13.19 -20.51 0.40
N GLU A 60 -12.82 -21.78 0.57
CA GLU A 60 -11.98 -22.51 -0.37
C GLU A 60 -12.75 -22.88 -1.65
N ASN A 61 -12.08 -22.75 -2.80
CA ASN A 61 -12.58 -23.18 -4.12
C ASN A 61 -13.95 -22.56 -4.49
N LYS A 62 -14.18 -21.30 -4.11
CA LYS A 62 -15.42 -20.58 -4.37
C LYS A 62 -15.40 -19.72 -5.63
N SER A 63 -14.27 -19.69 -6.35
CA SER A 63 -14.07 -18.82 -7.52
C SER A 63 -14.16 -17.32 -7.20
N ILE A 64 -13.79 -16.95 -5.97
CA ILE A 64 -13.76 -15.55 -5.51
C ILE A 64 -12.62 -14.82 -6.23
N VAL A 65 -12.88 -13.59 -6.65
CA VAL A 65 -11.91 -12.72 -7.33
C VAL A 65 -11.61 -11.49 -6.48
N ASP A 66 -12.61 -10.94 -5.80
CA ASP A 66 -12.50 -9.71 -5.01
C ASP A 66 -12.90 -9.96 -3.54
N MET A 67 -12.01 -9.57 -2.63
CA MET A 67 -12.17 -9.71 -1.17
C MET A 67 -12.53 -8.39 -0.49
N THR A 68 -12.95 -7.36 -1.24
CA THR A 68 -13.46 -6.10 -0.68
C THR A 68 -14.50 -6.36 0.41
N GLY A 69 -14.34 -5.71 1.56
CA GLY A 69 -15.14 -5.91 2.77
C GLY A 69 -14.47 -6.79 3.83
N ILE A 70 -13.37 -7.48 3.49
CA ILE A 70 -12.61 -8.31 4.45
C ILE A 70 -12.05 -7.51 5.64
N GLU A 71 -11.82 -6.21 5.46
CA GLU A 71 -11.32 -5.30 6.50
C GLU A 71 -12.23 -5.20 7.72
N ASP A 72 -13.53 -5.45 7.56
CA ASP A 72 -14.52 -5.37 8.65
C ASP A 72 -14.62 -6.68 9.47
N PHE A 73 -13.93 -7.74 9.05
CA PHE A 73 -13.82 -9.00 9.79
C PHE A 73 -12.74 -8.91 10.89
N VAL A 74 -12.93 -7.97 11.83
CA VAL A 74 -11.94 -7.59 12.85
C VAL A 74 -11.64 -8.71 13.86
N GLY A 75 -12.54 -9.68 14.01
CA GLY A 75 -12.39 -10.83 14.92
C GLY A 75 -11.61 -12.01 14.35
N LEU A 76 -11.19 -11.98 13.07
CA LEU A 76 -10.58 -13.15 12.42
C LEU A 76 -9.22 -13.53 12.99
N ASN A 77 -9.11 -14.81 13.36
CA ASN A 77 -7.85 -15.45 13.73
C ASN A 77 -7.37 -16.41 12.62
N LEU A 78 -8.30 -16.94 11.83
CA LEU A 78 -8.02 -17.89 10.75
C LEU A 78 -8.78 -17.49 9.50
N ILE A 79 -8.07 -17.41 8.39
CA ILE A 79 -8.66 -17.28 7.06
C ILE A 79 -8.07 -18.33 6.11
N ASP A 80 -8.93 -19.05 5.40
CA ASP A 80 -8.57 -19.98 4.34
C ASP A 80 -9.30 -19.60 3.04
N LEU A 81 -8.54 -19.11 2.07
CA LEU A 81 -8.97 -18.69 0.74
C LEU A 81 -8.38 -19.59 -0.35
N THR A 82 -8.02 -20.82 0.00
CA THR A 82 -7.36 -21.77 -0.91
C THR A 82 -8.15 -21.99 -2.20
N GLY A 83 -7.47 -21.91 -3.35
CA GLY A 83 -8.05 -22.32 -4.64
C GLY A 83 -9.08 -21.32 -5.21
N ASN A 84 -8.88 -20.03 -5.00
CA ASN A 84 -9.68 -18.97 -5.61
C ASN A 84 -8.90 -18.26 -6.74
N PHE A 85 -9.41 -17.13 -7.22
CA PHE A 85 -8.82 -16.33 -8.29
C PHE A 85 -8.48 -14.91 -7.83
N ILE A 86 -8.19 -14.75 -6.54
CA ILE A 86 -7.95 -13.44 -5.92
C ILE A 86 -6.66 -12.84 -6.48
N GLU A 87 -6.73 -11.58 -6.90
CA GLU A 87 -5.59 -10.84 -7.47
C GLU A 87 -4.95 -9.87 -6.47
N ASP A 88 -5.74 -9.28 -5.57
CA ASP A 88 -5.26 -8.33 -4.56
C ASP A 88 -5.91 -8.66 -3.22
N LEU A 89 -5.09 -8.73 -2.17
CA LEU A 89 -5.58 -9.04 -0.83
C LEU A 89 -4.89 -8.16 0.21
N ASP A 90 -5.69 -7.30 0.87
CA ASP A 90 -5.25 -6.47 1.98
C ASP A 90 -5.84 -6.98 3.30
N LEU A 91 -4.98 -7.48 4.19
CA LEU A 91 -5.34 -7.96 5.52
C LEU A 91 -4.81 -7.03 6.63
N SER A 92 -4.46 -5.78 6.30
CA SER A 92 -3.89 -4.80 7.24
C SER A 92 -4.81 -4.45 8.42
N GLN A 93 -6.14 -4.59 8.25
CA GLN A 93 -7.12 -4.34 9.32
C GLN A 93 -7.46 -5.61 10.14
N ASN A 94 -7.07 -6.80 9.69
CA ASN A 94 -7.36 -8.06 10.38
C ASN A 94 -6.28 -8.37 11.43
N ILE A 95 -6.21 -7.53 12.47
CA ILE A 95 -5.12 -7.47 13.46
C ILE A 95 -4.99 -8.72 14.37
N ASN A 96 -5.90 -9.69 14.29
CA ASN A 96 -5.90 -10.89 15.12
C ASN A 96 -5.48 -12.16 14.37
N LEU A 97 -5.15 -12.07 13.08
CA LEU A 97 -4.85 -13.25 12.25
C LEU A 97 -3.61 -14.03 12.75
N GLU A 98 -3.82 -15.31 13.06
CA GLU A 98 -2.80 -16.28 13.43
C GLU A 98 -2.54 -17.30 12.31
N ARG A 99 -3.51 -17.50 11.41
CA ARG A 99 -3.43 -18.47 10.32
C ARG A 99 -3.98 -17.90 9.04
N ILE A 100 -3.14 -17.89 8.00
CA ILE A 100 -3.47 -17.34 6.69
C ILE A 100 -3.12 -18.40 5.65
N ASP A 101 -4.13 -18.92 4.95
CA ASP A 101 -3.93 -19.76 3.77
C ASP A 101 -4.54 -19.09 2.54
N VAL A 102 -3.68 -18.75 1.59
CA VAL A 102 -4.03 -18.16 0.29
C VAL A 102 -3.41 -18.97 -0.85
N TYR A 103 -3.15 -20.26 -0.59
CA TYR A 103 -2.59 -21.19 -1.55
C TYR A 103 -3.40 -21.26 -2.84
N ASN A 104 -2.70 -21.32 -3.98
CA ASN A 104 -3.30 -21.50 -5.31
C ASN A 104 -4.34 -20.41 -5.64
N ASN A 105 -3.87 -19.17 -5.72
CA ASN A 105 -4.62 -17.98 -6.15
C ASN A 105 -3.87 -17.27 -7.30
N ASN A 106 -4.33 -16.08 -7.69
CA ASN A 106 -3.72 -15.25 -8.73
C ASN A 106 -3.07 -13.97 -8.17
N LEU A 107 -2.65 -13.99 -6.89
CA LEU A 107 -2.25 -12.77 -6.18
C LEU A 107 -1.13 -12.04 -6.93
N ASN A 108 -1.32 -10.75 -7.13
CA ASN A 108 -0.31 -9.77 -7.55
C ASN A 108 0.23 -9.03 -6.32
N THR A 109 -0.65 -8.73 -5.36
CA THR A 109 -0.33 -8.09 -4.10
C THR A 109 -0.91 -8.87 -2.92
N LEU A 110 -0.18 -8.87 -1.81
CA LEU A 110 -0.65 -9.41 -0.53
C LEU A 110 -0.08 -8.55 0.59
N ASN A 111 -0.98 -7.95 1.39
CA ASN A 111 -0.59 -7.16 2.55
C ASN A 111 -1.01 -7.86 3.84
N ILE A 112 -0.02 -8.25 4.65
CA ILE A 112 -0.22 -8.82 5.99
C ILE A 112 0.42 -7.96 7.08
N LYS A 113 0.77 -6.71 6.77
CA LYS A 113 1.34 -5.72 7.69
C LYS A 113 0.25 -5.15 8.60
N ASN A 114 -0.19 -5.96 9.56
CA ASN A 114 -1.31 -5.69 10.45
C ASN A 114 -0.89 -5.54 11.93
N GLY A 115 0.42 -5.50 12.21
CA GLY A 115 0.96 -5.44 13.56
C GLY A 115 0.92 -6.77 14.32
N ASN A 116 0.48 -7.87 13.70
CA ASN A 116 0.31 -9.18 14.31
C ASN A 116 1.27 -10.25 13.78
N LEU A 117 2.26 -9.86 12.99
CA LEU A 117 3.20 -10.78 12.32
C LEU A 117 3.83 -11.84 13.25
N TYR A 118 4.17 -11.47 14.48
CA TYR A 118 4.80 -12.37 15.46
C TYR A 118 3.88 -13.45 16.02
N ASN A 119 2.56 -13.30 15.85
CA ASN A 119 1.56 -14.28 16.29
C ASN A 119 1.09 -15.19 15.15
N ILE A 120 1.61 -15.02 13.93
CA ILE A 120 1.31 -15.94 12.82
C ILE A 120 1.93 -17.31 13.12
N LEU A 121 1.05 -18.30 13.28
CA LEU A 121 1.37 -19.70 13.56
C LEU A 121 1.43 -20.56 12.29
N SER A 122 0.68 -20.17 11.25
CA SER A 122 0.64 -20.85 9.96
C SER A 122 0.43 -19.85 8.84
N PHE A 123 1.22 -19.97 7.79
CA PHE A 123 1.15 -19.10 6.63
C PHE A 123 1.47 -19.90 5.37
N ASN A 124 0.62 -19.80 4.36
CA ASN A 124 0.84 -20.40 3.06
C ASN A 124 0.34 -19.47 1.95
N ALA A 125 1.27 -19.04 1.09
CA ALA A 125 0.99 -18.22 -0.07
C ALA A 125 1.61 -18.81 -1.35
N GLN A 126 1.90 -20.12 -1.36
CA GLN A 126 2.44 -20.80 -2.53
C GLN A 126 1.41 -20.91 -3.66
N LEU A 127 1.89 -21.15 -4.88
CA LEU A 127 1.08 -21.20 -6.11
C LEU A 127 0.34 -19.89 -6.41
N ASN A 128 1.02 -18.77 -6.18
CA ASN A 128 0.64 -17.43 -6.63
C ASN A 128 1.72 -16.92 -7.60
N PRO A 129 1.72 -17.37 -8.87
CA PRO A 129 2.83 -17.14 -9.80
C PRO A 129 3.11 -15.65 -10.08
N ASN A 130 2.13 -14.76 -9.90
CA ASN A 130 2.26 -13.32 -10.12
C ASN A 130 2.68 -12.54 -8.85
N LEU A 131 2.68 -13.18 -7.68
CA LEU A 131 2.95 -12.52 -6.40
C LEU A 131 4.45 -12.32 -6.25
N THR A 132 4.92 -11.12 -6.52
CA THR A 132 6.35 -10.79 -6.42
C THR A 132 6.75 -10.24 -5.06
N CYS A 133 5.79 -9.74 -4.28
CA CYS A 133 6.07 -9.10 -3.00
C CYS A 133 4.91 -9.25 -2.01
N ILE A 134 5.25 -9.42 -0.73
CA ILE A 134 4.29 -9.45 0.39
C ILE A 134 4.68 -8.36 1.41
N ASP A 135 3.73 -7.49 1.76
CA ASP A 135 3.92 -6.45 2.77
C ASP A 135 3.84 -7.04 4.19
N VAL A 136 4.89 -6.80 4.99
CA VAL A 136 5.04 -7.32 6.36
C VAL A 136 5.54 -6.25 7.33
N ASP A 137 5.33 -6.49 8.64
CA ASP A 137 5.83 -5.61 9.70
C ASP A 137 7.35 -5.70 9.91
N ASP A 138 7.93 -6.91 9.77
CA ASP A 138 9.36 -7.19 9.95
C ASP A 138 9.82 -8.23 8.92
N VAL A 139 10.61 -7.77 7.95
CA VAL A 139 11.15 -8.60 6.85
C VAL A 139 12.08 -9.71 7.37
N SER A 140 12.85 -9.46 8.43
CA SER A 140 13.78 -10.45 8.97
C SER A 140 13.02 -11.58 9.65
N TYR A 141 11.98 -11.25 10.42
CA TYR A 141 11.11 -12.26 11.04
C TYR A 141 10.35 -13.07 9.98
N ALA A 142 9.78 -12.40 8.98
CA ALA A 142 9.02 -13.06 7.91
C ALA A 142 9.90 -14.07 7.15
N ASN A 143 11.11 -13.67 6.74
CA ASN A 143 12.05 -14.58 6.06
C ASN A 143 12.45 -15.81 6.89
N ALA A 144 12.47 -15.69 8.22
CA ALA A 144 12.84 -16.79 9.10
C ALA A 144 11.68 -17.76 9.40
N ASN A 145 10.44 -17.30 9.36
CA ASN A 145 9.28 -18.05 9.88
C ASN A 145 8.19 -18.34 8.83
N LEU A 146 8.03 -17.49 7.81
CA LEU A 146 7.00 -17.63 6.77
C LEU A 146 7.59 -18.29 5.51
N LEU A 147 7.86 -19.58 5.59
CA LEU A 147 8.66 -20.31 4.59
C LEU A 147 7.87 -20.81 3.37
N PHE A 148 6.54 -20.77 3.41
CA PHE A 148 5.67 -21.29 2.35
C PHE A 148 5.22 -20.18 1.40
N ILE A 149 6.18 -19.64 0.65
CA ILE A 149 5.99 -18.70 -0.46
C ILE A 149 6.62 -19.26 -1.73
N ASP A 150 6.25 -18.71 -2.89
CA ASP A 150 6.91 -19.08 -4.14
C ASP A 150 8.28 -18.42 -4.26
N SER A 151 9.15 -18.99 -5.10
CA SER A 151 10.55 -18.59 -5.22
C SER A 151 10.77 -17.16 -5.73
N GLN A 152 9.79 -16.58 -6.44
CA GLN A 152 9.82 -15.21 -6.97
C GLN A 152 9.32 -14.17 -5.96
N THR A 153 8.67 -14.61 -4.89
CA THR A 153 8.05 -13.76 -3.89
C THR A 153 9.08 -13.33 -2.86
N GLN A 154 9.06 -12.05 -2.48
CA GLN A 154 9.90 -11.51 -1.41
C GLN A 154 9.07 -10.75 -0.38
N PHE A 155 9.54 -10.71 0.87
CA PHE A 155 8.94 -9.87 1.90
C PHE A 155 9.51 -8.44 1.83
N SER A 156 8.66 -7.44 2.01
CA SER A 156 9.05 -6.02 2.12
C SER A 156 8.21 -5.34 3.19
N GLU A 157 8.70 -4.23 3.75
CA GLU A 157 7.85 -3.34 4.57
C GLU A 157 6.96 -2.42 3.72
N ASN A 158 7.23 -2.37 2.40
CA ASN A 158 6.50 -1.62 1.39
C ASN A 158 6.73 -2.23 0.00
N CYS A 159 5.76 -2.98 -0.53
CA CYS A 159 5.78 -3.58 -1.86
C CYS A 159 5.48 -2.56 -2.97
N GLU A 160 4.77 -1.48 -2.66
CA GLU A 160 4.59 -0.34 -3.59
C GLU A 160 5.92 0.38 -3.87
N SER A 161 6.94 0.17 -3.02
CA SER A 161 8.30 0.63 -3.29
C SER A 161 8.98 -0.10 -4.46
N LEU A 162 8.34 -1.13 -5.05
CA LEU A 162 8.85 -1.88 -6.22
C LEU A 162 8.41 -1.31 -7.57
N SER A 163 8.14 -0.01 -7.60
CA SER A 163 8.39 0.80 -8.79
C SER A 163 9.44 1.87 -8.56
N ILE A 164 10.58 1.59 -7.89
CA ILE A 164 11.79 2.32 -8.27
C ILE A 164 13.10 1.56 -8.03
N THR A 165 13.94 1.49 -9.09
CA THR A 165 15.36 1.81 -8.92
C THR A 165 15.48 3.29 -8.52
N SER A 166 15.06 3.61 -7.31
CA SER A 166 15.35 4.86 -6.64
C SER A 166 14.97 4.72 -5.17
N THR A 167 15.99 4.58 -4.36
CA THR A 167 16.07 5.38 -3.13
C THR A 167 15.83 6.85 -3.51
N SER A 168 14.56 7.26 -3.59
CA SER A 168 14.13 8.66 -3.58
C SER A 168 13.93 9.11 -2.14
N ASN A 169 14.91 8.82 -1.29
CA ASN A 169 15.30 9.84 -0.33
C ASN A 169 15.79 11.01 -1.18
N LEU A 170 14.89 11.95 -1.50
CA LEU A 170 15.25 13.18 -2.17
C LEU A 170 16.21 13.93 -1.24
N ILE A 171 17.51 13.69 -1.36
CA ILE A 171 18.53 14.39 -0.56
C ILE A 171 18.65 15.86 -1.02
N PHE A 172 18.15 16.18 -2.22
CA PHE A 172 18.22 17.50 -2.81
C PHE A 172 17.06 17.81 -3.76
N SER A 173 16.75 19.09 -3.88
CA SER A 173 15.87 19.69 -4.89
C SER A 173 16.65 20.70 -5.73
N PHE A 174 16.18 20.99 -6.95
CA PHE A 174 16.79 22.02 -7.78
C PHE A 174 15.75 22.79 -8.59
N TYR A 175 16.03 24.06 -8.86
CA TYR A 175 15.13 24.97 -9.55
C TYR A 175 15.89 26.13 -10.21
N PRO A 176 15.32 26.77 -11.24
CA PRO A 176 14.17 26.31 -12.00
C PRO A 176 14.52 25.10 -12.87
N ASN A 177 13.55 24.28 -13.25
CA ASN A 177 13.69 23.31 -14.33
C ASN A 177 12.45 23.46 -15.21
N PRO A 178 12.54 24.00 -16.44
CA PRO A 178 13.77 24.29 -17.20
C PRO A 178 14.66 25.44 -16.68
N ILE A 179 15.99 25.30 -16.77
CA ILE A 179 16.97 26.34 -16.42
C ILE A 179 17.21 27.31 -17.58
N LYS A 180 17.53 28.57 -17.23
CA LYS A 180 18.01 29.60 -18.16
C LYS A 180 19.48 29.92 -17.92
N ASN A 181 19.80 30.73 -16.92
CA ASN A 181 21.18 31.19 -16.69
C ASN A 181 21.80 30.67 -15.39
N GLN A 182 20.97 30.23 -14.46
CA GLN A 182 21.39 29.79 -13.13
C GLN A 182 20.55 28.60 -12.70
N LEU A 183 21.19 27.69 -11.96
CA LEU A 183 20.59 26.53 -11.32
C LEU A 183 20.78 26.65 -9.82
N HIS A 184 19.70 26.66 -9.06
CA HIS A 184 19.73 26.58 -7.61
C HIS A 184 19.54 25.14 -7.18
N ILE A 185 20.37 24.69 -6.25
CA ILE A 185 20.31 23.36 -5.64
C ILE A 185 20.10 23.57 -4.14
N LYS A 186 19.10 22.91 -3.57
CA LYS A 186 18.78 22.95 -2.15
C LYS A 186 18.88 21.55 -1.57
N MET A 187 19.76 21.38 -0.60
CA MET A 187 19.98 20.14 0.14
C MET A 187 19.02 20.03 1.32
N ILE A 188 18.61 18.80 1.61
CA ILE A 188 17.78 18.47 2.77
C ILE A 188 18.66 18.06 3.97
N THR A 189 19.90 17.61 3.75
CA THR A 189 20.86 17.25 4.80
C THR A 189 22.05 18.24 4.85
N SER A 190 22.66 18.36 6.03
CA SER A 190 23.77 19.31 6.28
C SER A 190 25.17 18.68 6.16
N SER A 191 25.36 17.77 5.21
CA SER A 191 26.65 17.14 4.91
C SER A 191 27.28 17.76 3.66
N ALA A 192 28.60 17.60 3.50
CA ALA A 192 29.26 17.89 2.23
C ALA A 192 28.68 17.02 1.11
N TYR A 193 28.61 17.56 -0.11
CA TYR A 193 28.11 16.87 -1.30
C TYR A 193 28.86 17.29 -2.55
N ASP A 194 28.97 16.36 -3.49
CA ASP A 194 29.54 16.58 -4.81
C ASP A 194 28.44 16.79 -5.85
N VAL A 195 28.52 17.88 -6.60
CA VAL A 195 27.62 18.17 -7.72
C VAL A 195 28.37 18.03 -9.04
N LYS A 196 27.80 17.27 -9.98
CA LYS A 196 28.29 17.13 -11.35
C LYS A 196 27.16 17.35 -12.35
N ILE A 197 27.42 18.10 -13.42
CA ILE A 197 26.49 18.26 -14.54
C ILE A 197 27.09 17.55 -15.76
N TYR A 198 26.28 16.69 -16.40
CA TYR A 198 26.63 15.93 -17.59
C TYR A 198 25.76 16.34 -18.76
N ASN A 199 26.31 16.27 -19.98
CA ASN A 199 25.49 16.23 -21.19
C ASN A 199 24.94 14.82 -21.45
N SER A 200 24.09 14.69 -22.47
CA SER A 200 23.51 13.40 -22.88
C SER A 200 24.52 12.37 -23.39
N TYR A 201 25.74 12.78 -23.74
CA TYR A 201 26.85 11.89 -24.09
C TYR A 201 27.67 11.45 -22.87
N GLY A 202 27.30 11.88 -21.66
CA GLY A 202 28.00 11.53 -20.41
C GLY A 202 29.27 12.35 -20.14
N GLN A 203 29.53 13.42 -20.89
CA GLN A 203 30.67 14.31 -20.63
C GLN A 203 30.36 15.25 -19.47
N ILE A 204 31.31 15.43 -18.56
CA ILE A 204 31.21 16.35 -17.42
C ILE A 204 31.41 17.78 -17.91
N LEU A 205 30.45 18.65 -17.61
CA LEU A 205 30.45 20.08 -17.96
C LEU A 205 30.66 20.99 -16.76
N HIS A 206 30.24 20.55 -15.58
CA HIS A 206 30.47 21.24 -14.30
C HIS A 206 30.74 20.22 -13.21
N SER A 207 31.61 20.56 -12.26
CA SER A 207 31.87 19.74 -11.08
C SER A 207 32.32 20.63 -9.92
N GLU A 208 31.64 20.54 -8.78
CA GLU A 208 32.04 21.25 -7.56
C GLU A 208 31.57 20.50 -6.30
N THR A 209 32.27 20.73 -5.19
CA THR A 209 31.89 20.20 -3.87
C THR A 209 31.40 21.36 -3.02
N SER A 210 30.32 21.16 -2.29
CA SER A 210 29.75 22.17 -1.39
C SER A 210 29.35 21.52 -0.06
N SER A 211 29.41 22.31 1.01
CA SER A 211 28.85 21.97 2.32
C SER A 211 27.71 22.90 2.73
N LEU A 212 27.28 23.79 1.83
CA LEU A 212 26.21 24.75 2.07
C LEU A 212 24.85 24.13 1.76
N PRO A 213 23.79 24.44 2.53
CA PRO A 213 22.45 23.91 2.29
C PRO A 213 21.85 24.37 0.96
N GLU A 214 22.35 25.47 0.41
CA GLU A 214 21.98 25.96 -0.93
C GLU A 214 23.22 26.30 -1.74
N LEU A 215 23.18 26.00 -3.03
CA LEU A 215 24.26 26.20 -4.00
C LEU A 215 23.67 26.74 -5.29
N THR A 216 24.34 27.71 -5.90
CA THR A 216 23.91 28.31 -7.17
C THR A 216 25.01 28.16 -8.21
N ILE A 217 24.68 27.50 -9.31
CA ILE A 217 25.59 27.25 -10.43
C ILE A 217 25.22 28.18 -11.57
N ASN A 218 26.21 28.86 -12.15
CA ASN A 218 26.02 29.61 -13.38
C ASN A 218 26.00 28.64 -14.59
N THR A 219 24.88 28.61 -15.30
CA THR A 219 24.64 27.73 -16.45
C THR A 219 24.48 28.49 -17.76
N SER A 220 24.84 29.79 -17.82
CA SER A 220 24.67 30.62 -19.02
C SER A 220 25.50 30.15 -20.21
N HIS A 221 26.56 29.38 -19.95
CA HIS A 221 27.45 28.82 -20.97
C HIS A 221 26.90 27.52 -21.59
N LEU A 222 25.83 26.94 -21.01
CA LEU A 222 25.20 25.74 -21.54
C LEU A 222 24.26 26.12 -22.69
N ILE A 223 24.32 25.36 -23.78
CA ILE A 223 23.36 25.46 -24.89
C ILE A 223 22.03 24.79 -24.50
N SER A 224 20.93 25.14 -25.17
CA SER A 224 19.63 24.52 -24.90
C SER A 224 19.67 23.01 -25.17
N GLY A 225 19.08 22.21 -24.27
CA GLY A 225 19.16 20.76 -24.36
C GLY A 225 18.87 20.02 -23.05
N ILE A 226 19.08 18.71 -23.07
CA ILE A 226 18.92 17.82 -21.92
C ILE A 226 20.28 17.61 -21.26
N TYR A 227 20.30 17.82 -19.95
CA TYR A 227 21.44 17.61 -19.07
C TYR A 227 21.05 16.67 -17.93
N PHE A 228 22.05 16.12 -17.26
CA PHE A 228 21.86 15.33 -16.04
C PHE A 228 22.67 15.98 -14.92
N ILE A 229 22.02 16.20 -13.78
CA ILE A 229 22.69 16.61 -12.55
C ILE A 229 22.85 15.40 -11.64
N LYS A 230 24.07 15.11 -11.21
CA LYS A 230 24.38 14.12 -10.18
C LYS A 230 24.78 14.86 -8.92
N VAL A 231 24.10 14.57 -7.81
CA VAL A 231 24.49 15.02 -6.48
C VAL A 231 24.77 13.78 -5.64
N ASN A 232 26.01 13.61 -5.19
CA ASN A 232 26.51 12.35 -4.63
C ASN A 232 26.21 11.18 -5.57
N ASP A 233 25.42 10.18 -5.17
CA ASP A 233 25.03 9.04 -6.01
C ASP A 233 23.67 9.21 -6.72
N SER A 234 22.97 10.31 -6.45
CA SER A 234 21.64 10.56 -7.00
C SER A 234 21.70 11.39 -8.29
N VAL A 235 21.15 10.85 -9.38
CA VAL A 235 21.10 11.52 -10.70
C VAL A 235 19.68 11.99 -11.01
N LYS A 236 19.53 13.20 -11.53
CA LYS A 236 18.25 13.76 -11.99
C LYS A 236 18.39 14.46 -13.34
N LYS A 237 17.30 14.47 -14.11
CA LYS A 237 17.22 15.16 -15.42
C LYS A 237 17.04 16.67 -15.25
N LEU A 238 17.81 17.44 -16.00
CA LEU A 238 17.78 18.90 -16.06
C LEU A 238 17.53 19.34 -17.51
N VAL A 239 16.57 20.24 -17.74
CA VAL A 239 16.26 20.78 -19.06
C VAL A 239 16.76 22.22 -19.14
N LYS A 240 17.48 22.57 -20.20
CA LYS A 240 17.95 23.94 -20.47
C LYS A 240 17.18 24.53 -21.64
N GLU A 241 16.58 25.70 -21.42
CA GLU A 241 15.96 26.55 -22.44
C GLU A 241 16.92 27.64 -22.90
#